data_AF-A0A183G1F7-F1
#
_entry.id   AF-A0A183G1F7-F1
#
_cell.length_a   1.000
_cell.length_b   1.000
_cell.length_c   1.000
_cell.angle_alpha   90.00
_cell.angle_beta   90.00
_cell.angle_gamma   90.00
#
_symmetry.space_group_name_H-M   'P 1'
#
loop_
_entity.id
_entity.type
_entity.pdbx_description
1 polymer ?
#
loop_
_entity_poly.entity_id
_entity_poly.type
_entity_poly.pdbx_seq_one_letter_code
_entity_poly.pdbx_strand_id
1 'polypeptide(L)'
;MSACRGLDCVKTFLRRVDMLPLEESARMGLVNQLMLYVENMARALILHIQHASEPLSSEKSSATKSSRFSLSECRKALDLQSDSWFHAVLARAELLVPDIAEFIYSSS
;
A
#
# COMPACT_ATOMS: atom_id res chain seq x y z
N MET A 1 -6.79 -13.95 15.50
CA MET A 1 -6.23 -13.99 14.12
C MET A 1 -7.41 -14.00 13.15
N SER A 2 -7.62 -12.90 12.42
CA SER A 2 -8.66 -12.84 11.38
C SER A 2 -8.26 -13.76 10.22
N ALA A 3 -9.19 -14.57 9.73
CA ALA A 3 -8.93 -15.42 8.56
C ALA A 3 -8.53 -14.51 7.39
N CYS A 4 -7.33 -14.70 6.84
CA CYS A 4 -6.85 -13.96 5.68
C CYS A 4 -7.77 -14.30 4.51
N ARG A 5 -8.76 -13.43 4.23
CA ARG A 5 -9.66 -13.61 3.10
C ARG A 5 -8.83 -13.43 1.83
N GLY A 6 -8.83 -14.45 0.97
CA GLY A 6 -8.09 -14.41 -0.29
C GLY A 6 -8.50 -13.21 -1.14
N LEU A 7 -7.52 -12.51 -1.71
CA LEU A 7 -7.70 -11.35 -2.56
C LEU A 7 -8.42 -11.72 -3.87
N ASP A 8 -9.61 -11.18 -4.10
CA ASP A 8 -10.36 -11.44 -5.33
C ASP A 8 -9.66 -10.89 -6.58
N CYS A 9 -8.85 -9.84 -6.44
CA CYS A 9 -7.98 -9.35 -7.50
C CYS A 9 -6.91 -10.39 -7.89
N VAL A 10 -6.34 -11.12 -6.93
CA VAL A 10 -5.37 -12.20 -7.19
C VAL A 10 -6.05 -13.38 -7.88
N LYS A 11 -7.25 -13.79 -7.44
CA LYS A 11 -8.01 -14.85 -8.15
C LYS A 11 -8.31 -14.46 -9.60
N THR A 12 -8.72 -13.21 -9.82
CA THR A 12 -9.00 -12.68 -11.15
C THR A 12 -7.74 -12.62 -12.01
N PHE A 13 -6.62 -12.20 -11.42
CA PHE A 13 -5.32 -12.20 -12.07
C PHE A 13 -4.91 -13.61 -12.51
N LEU A 14 -4.99 -14.61 -11.62
CA LEU A 14 -4.64 -15.99 -11.92
C LEU A 14 -5.48 -16.55 -13.09
N ARG A 15 -6.80 -16.32 -13.07
CA ARG A 15 -7.67 -16.69 -14.20
C ARG A 15 -7.26 -16.02 -15.51
N ARG A 16 -6.81 -14.76 -15.47
CA ARG A 16 -6.32 -14.07 -16.66
C ARG A 16 -5.00 -14.65 -17.17
N VAL A 17 -4.08 -15.00 -16.26
CA VAL A 17 -2.84 -15.69 -16.61
C VAL A 17 -3.13 -17.05 -17.26
N ASP A 18 -4.09 -17.80 -16.74
CA ASP A 18 -4.48 -19.12 -17.29
C ASP A 18 -5.04 -19.02 -18.72
N MET A 19 -5.69 -17.90 -19.06
CA MET A 19 -6.20 -17.63 -20.41
C MET A 19 -5.12 -17.11 -21.38
N LEU A 20 -3.93 -16.73 -20.89
CA LEU A 20 -2.86 -16.28 -21.75
C LEU A 20 -2.14 -17.45 -22.44
N PRO A 21 -1.56 -17.20 -23.62
CA PRO A 21 -0.66 -18.15 -24.27
C PRO A 21 0.42 -18.69 -23.30
N LEU A 22 0.88 -19.92 -23.52
CA LEU A 22 1.85 -20.60 -22.63
C LEU A 22 3.25 -19.98 -22.71
N GLU A 23 3.48 -19.11 -23.69
CA GLU A 23 4.69 -18.32 -23.86
C GLU A 23 4.99 -17.51 -22.59
N GLU A 24 6.19 -17.71 -22.07
CA GLU A 24 6.67 -17.06 -20.86
C GLU A 24 6.54 -15.53 -20.95
N SER A 25 6.89 -14.93 -22.09
CA SER A 25 6.85 -13.48 -22.29
C SER A 25 5.45 -12.88 -22.12
N ALA A 26 4.41 -13.57 -22.60
CA ALA A 26 3.02 -13.12 -22.46
C ALA A 26 2.56 -13.13 -21.00
N ARG A 27 2.84 -14.24 -20.29
CA ARG A 27 2.48 -14.39 -18.88
C ARG A 27 3.27 -13.47 -17.96
N MET A 28 4.58 -13.36 -18.20
CA MET A 28 5.46 -12.48 -17.45
C MET A 28 5.13 -11.01 -17.68
N GLY A 29 4.65 -10.62 -18.87
CA GLY A 29 4.13 -9.28 -19.11
C GLY A 29 3.00 -8.91 -18.12
N LEU A 30 2.04 -9.81 -17.92
CA LEU A 30 0.94 -9.60 -16.99
C LEU A 30 1.42 -9.61 -15.52
N VAL A 31 2.33 -10.52 -15.15
CA VAL A 31 2.96 -10.54 -13.82
C VAL A 31 3.67 -9.22 -13.51
N ASN A 32 4.47 -8.72 -14.45
CA ASN A 32 5.19 -7.46 -14.29
C ASN A 32 4.25 -6.28 -14.14
N GLN A 33 3.12 -6.26 -14.86
CA GLN A 33 2.09 -5.23 -14.69
C GLN A 33 1.46 -5.26 -13.30
N LEU A 34 1.17 -6.45 -12.75
CA LEU A 34 0.67 -6.58 -11.39
C LEU A 34 1.72 -6.08 -10.38
N MET A 35 2.96 -6.52 -10.51
CA MET A 35 4.04 -6.11 -9.61
C MET A 35 4.26 -4.59 -9.63
N LEU A 36 4.26 -3.99 -10.83
CA LEU A 36 4.36 -2.54 -11.00
C LEU A 36 3.18 -1.81 -10.35
N TYR A 37 1.97 -2.34 -10.48
CA TYR A 37 0.80 -1.77 -9.84
C TYR A 37 0.92 -1.80 -8.30
N VAL A 38 1.30 -2.93 -7.71
CA VAL A 38 1.52 -3.02 -6.26
C VAL A 38 2.61 -2.04 -5.80
N GLU A 39 3.71 -1.95 -6.55
CA GLU A 39 4.80 -1.01 -6.24
C GLU A 39 4.36 0.45 -6.31
N ASN A 40 3.60 0.83 -7.35
CA ASN A 40 3.07 2.19 -7.48
C ASN A 40 2.13 2.55 -6.32
N MET A 41 1.29 1.60 -5.88
CA MET A 41 0.43 1.79 -4.72
C MET A 41 1.22 1.93 -3.42
N ALA A 42 2.31 1.16 -3.26
CA ALA A 42 3.20 1.29 -2.10
C ALA A 42 3.89 2.67 -2.08
N ARG A 43 4.36 3.15 -3.23
CA ARG A 43 4.96 4.49 -3.35
C ARG A 43 3.94 5.59 -3.06
N ALA A 44 2.70 5.44 -3.52
CA ALA A 44 1.63 6.38 -3.20
C ALA A 44 1.30 6.40 -1.70
N LEU A 45 1.29 5.23 -1.05
CA LEU A 45 1.11 5.11 0.40
C LEU A 45 2.22 5.85 1.16
N ILE A 46 3.48 5.59 0.81
CA ILE A 46 4.66 6.24 1.41
C ILE A 46 4.55 7.76 1.25
N LEU A 47 4.28 8.23 0.04
CA LEU A 47 4.20 9.66 -0.26
C LEU A 47 3.08 10.34 0.53
N HIS A 48 1.92 9.68 0.66
CA HIS A 48 0.81 10.22 1.43
C HIS A 48 1.16 10.34 2.92
N ILE A 49 1.84 9.34 3.48
CA ILE A 49 2.31 9.35 4.87
C ILE A 49 3.34 10.46 5.09
N GLN A 50 4.29 10.62 4.15
CA GLN A 50 5.31 11.67 4.22
C GLN A 50 4.67 13.06 4.25
N HIS A 51 3.76 13.35 3.32
CA HIS A 51 3.06 14.64 3.30
C HIS A 51 2.19 14.88 4.53
N ALA A 52 1.53 13.85 5.07
CA ALA A 52 0.76 13.96 6.30
C ALA A 52 1.64 14.22 7.54
N SER A 53 2.93 13.90 7.45
CA SER A 53 3.90 14.01 8.55
C SER A 53 4.78 15.27 8.50
N GLU A 54 4.74 16.05 7.42
CA GLU A 54 5.53 17.28 7.27
C GLU A 54 5.04 18.41 8.22
N PRO A 55 5.94 19.10 8.95
CA PRO A 55 5.58 20.25 9.78
C PRO A 55 5.27 21.47 8.92
N LEU A 56 4.18 22.18 9.22
CA LEU A 56 3.83 23.42 8.52
C LEU A 56 4.82 24.54 8.87
N SER A 57 5.14 25.37 7.88
CA SER A 57 6.04 26.53 8.02
C SER A 57 5.58 27.59 9.03
N SER A 58 4.34 27.52 9.54
CA SER A 58 3.78 28.47 10.50
C SER A 58 3.72 27.96 11.96
N GLU A 59 4.13 26.74 12.25
CA GLU A 59 4.07 26.19 13.62
C GLU A 59 5.29 26.64 14.43
N LYS A 60 5.14 27.74 15.17
CA LYS A 60 6.07 28.13 16.23
C LYS A 60 6.10 27.05 17.31
N SER A 61 7.09 26.17 17.23
CA SER A 61 7.74 25.43 18.33
C SER A 61 6.95 25.28 19.63
N SER A 62 5.77 24.64 19.59
CA SER A 62 5.11 24.04 20.75
C SER A 62 3.87 23.26 20.30
N ALA A 63 4.04 21.97 20.00
CA ALA A 63 2.99 20.95 20.09
C ALA A 63 3.63 19.57 19.86
N THR A 64 4.06 18.96 20.96
CA THR A 64 4.34 17.53 21.04
C THR A 64 3.08 16.76 20.63
N LYS A 65 3.23 15.84 19.66
CA LYS A 65 2.22 15.01 18.96
C LYS A 65 1.71 15.62 17.64
N SER A 66 2.33 15.19 16.54
CA SER A 66 1.75 15.34 15.19
C SER A 66 0.41 14.60 15.15
N SER A 67 -0.69 15.32 15.35
CA SER A 67 -2.05 14.78 15.30
C SER A 67 -2.61 14.61 13.88
N ARG A 68 -1.75 14.65 12.85
CA ARG A 68 -2.18 14.79 11.45
C ARG A 68 -2.34 13.48 10.68
N PHE A 69 -1.60 12.41 11.01
CA PHE A 69 -1.71 11.17 10.27
C PHE A 69 -2.96 10.39 10.71
N SER A 70 -3.87 10.14 9.78
CA SER A 70 -5.01 9.24 9.96
C SER A 70 -4.90 8.08 8.98
N LEU A 71 -4.69 6.88 9.50
CA LEU A 71 -4.66 5.66 8.68
C LEU A 71 -5.98 5.46 7.93
N SER A 72 -7.11 5.79 8.56
CA SER A 72 -8.44 5.67 7.95
C SER A 72 -8.61 6.57 6.72
N GLU A 73 -8.15 7.83 6.79
CA GLU A 73 -8.21 8.79 5.69
C GLU A 73 -7.25 8.40 4.57
N CYS A 74 -6.03 7.99 4.93
CA CYS A 74 -5.04 7.48 3.98
C CYS A 74 -5.57 6.26 3.20
N ARG A 75 -6.13 5.28 3.92
CA ARG A 75 -6.73 4.09 3.30
C ARG A 75 -7.91 4.44 2.40
N LYS A 76 -8.72 5.43 2.77
CA LYS A 76 -9.82 5.90 1.93
C LYS A 76 -9.32 6.61 0.67
N ALA A 77 -8.31 7.47 0.79
CA ALA A 77 -7.75 8.24 -0.33
C ALA A 77 -7.10 7.35 -1.40
N LEU A 78 -6.53 6.21 -0.98
CA LEU A 78 -5.82 5.27 -1.86
C LEU A 78 -6.66 4.02 -2.20
N ASP A 79 -7.94 4.00 -1.86
CA ASP A 79 -8.83 2.84 -2.05
C ASP A 79 -8.30 1.52 -1.43
N LEU A 80 -7.63 1.62 -0.28
CA LEU A 80 -7.07 0.52 0.49
C LEU A 80 -8.02 0.06 1.61
N GLN A 81 -9.32 0.02 1.32
CA GLN A 81 -10.35 -0.31 2.32
C GLN A 81 -10.33 -1.80 2.68
N SER A 82 -10.04 -2.66 1.71
CA SER A 82 -9.83 -4.10 1.96
C SER A 82 -8.56 -4.33 2.78
N ASP A 83 -8.69 -4.97 3.94
CA ASP A 83 -7.54 -5.30 4.80
C ASP A 83 -6.50 -6.12 4.06
N SER A 84 -6.93 -7.14 3.31
CA SER A 84 -6.01 -7.98 2.55
C SER A 84 -5.21 -7.18 1.51
N TRP A 85 -5.83 -6.19 0.89
CA TRP A 85 -5.18 -5.36 -0.12
C TRP A 85 -4.26 -4.32 0.52
N PHE A 86 -4.73 -3.69 1.58
CA PHE A 86 -3.92 -2.79 2.40
C PHE A 86 -2.64 -3.48 2.89
N HIS A 87 -2.73 -4.68 3.47
CA HIS A 87 -1.54 -5.39 3.96
C HIS A 87 -0.60 -5.83 2.83
N ALA A 88 -1.11 -6.16 1.64
CA ALA A 88 -0.27 -6.46 0.48
C ALA A 88 0.54 -5.23 0.04
N VAL A 89 -0.12 -4.06 -0.01
CA VAL A 89 0.53 -2.78 -0.33
C VAL A 89 1.50 -2.36 0.77
N LEU A 90 1.12 -2.50 2.04
CA LEU A 90 1.97 -2.20 3.20
C LEU A 90 3.22 -3.07 3.23
N ALA A 91 3.08 -4.38 2.98
CA ALA A 91 4.23 -5.28 2.89
C ALA A 91 5.21 -4.86 1.77
N ARG A 92 4.69 -4.37 0.64
CA ARG A 92 5.55 -3.82 -0.42
C ARG A 92 6.19 -2.49 0.01
N ALA A 93 5.46 -1.63 0.73
CA ALA A 93 5.98 -0.37 1.24
C ALA A 93 7.11 -0.59 2.26
N GLU A 94 6.96 -1.56 3.16
CA GLU A 94 7.97 -1.97 4.15
C GLU A 94 9.30 -2.37 3.50
N LEU A 95 9.24 -3.05 2.34
CA LEU A 95 10.45 -3.39 1.58
C LEU A 95 11.14 -2.17 0.94
N LEU A 96 10.40 -1.09 0.70
CA LEU A 96 10.93 0.14 0.10
C LEU A 96 11.43 1.13 1.16
N VAL A 97 10.71 1.21 2.27
CA VAL A 97 11.00 2.07 3.43
C VAL A 97 10.79 1.22 4.68
N PRO A 98 11.88 0.71 5.29
CA PRO A 98 11.79 -0.04 6.53
C PRO A 98 11.11 0.75 7.65
N ASP A 99 10.45 0.04 8.55
CA ASP A 99 9.78 0.54 9.75
C ASP A 99 8.52 1.38 9.48
N ILE A 100 8.05 1.44 8.23
CA ILE A 100 6.83 2.18 7.89
C ILE A 100 5.58 1.53 8.50
N ALA A 101 5.55 0.19 8.60
CA ALA A 101 4.47 -0.51 9.29
C ALA A 101 4.46 -0.15 10.78
N GLU A 102 5.62 -0.12 11.45
CA GLU A 102 5.73 0.28 12.85
C GLU A 102 5.26 1.72 13.04
N PHE A 103 5.70 2.65 12.18
CA PHE A 103 5.24 4.04 12.20
C PHE A 103 3.70 4.13 12.11
N ILE A 104 3.10 3.44 11.14
CA ILE A 104 1.65 3.44 10.96
C ILE A 104 0.95 2.94 12.21
N TYR A 105 1.30 1.75 12.72
CA TYR A 105 0.59 1.14 13.84
C TYR A 105 0.88 1.81 15.19
N SER A 106 2.02 2.49 15.35
CA SER A 106 2.32 3.29 16.55
C SER A 106 1.65 4.67 16.54
N SER A 107 1.31 5.18 15.35
CA SER A 107 0.66 6.49 15.16
C SER A 107 -0.86 6.39 14.91
N SER A 108 -1.42 5.18 14.81
CA SER A 108 -2.84 4.90 14.55
C SER A 108 -3.71 4.87 15.80
#